data_AF-A0A4Q3Z300-F1
#
_entry.id   AF-A0A4Q3Z300-F1
#
_cell.length_a   1.000
_cell.length_b   1.000
_cell.length_c   1.000
_cell.angle_alpha   90.00
_cell.angle_beta   90.00
_cell.angle_gamma   90.00
#
_symmetry.space_group_name_H-M   'P 1'
#
loop_
_entity.id
_entity.type
_entity.pdbx_description
1 polymer ?
#
loop_
_entity_poly.entity_id
_entity_poly.type
_entity_poly.pdbx_seq_one_letter_code
_entity_poly.pdbx_strand_id
1 'polypeptide(L)'
;MASFFSTVFLGLIAAAIGALFQDRSWRYRNLAEMKERERSEARQTVERLSDALDRRITAQRAYTEKVIRDEISEAEVAIYRLATSEWMGGYSSNLSRIHHSFGYRAVLNFEKNIQDRLQRLSAVAALGRRYGKRNLSSEDREDFENLEANLSLAQHAVTGFLRSLNDRIEGADIGRTRNINNLNSDDLSLISRSYLIRRLFAVDGKLFKPY
;
A
#
# COMPACT_ATOMS: atom_id res chain seq x y z
N MET A 1 51.46 -39.62 -14.77
CA MET A 1 50.05 -39.47 -15.22
C MET A 1 49.06 -39.20 -14.08
N ALA A 2 49.23 -39.75 -12.87
CA ALA A 2 48.32 -39.50 -11.74
C ALA A 2 48.17 -38.02 -11.32
N SER A 3 49.23 -37.19 -11.45
CA SER A 3 49.17 -35.77 -11.05
C SER A 3 48.40 -34.86 -12.03
N PHE A 4 48.25 -35.27 -13.30
CA PHE A 4 47.50 -34.50 -14.29
C PHE A 4 46.00 -34.62 -14.02
N PHE A 5 45.50 -35.84 -13.82
CA PHE A 5 44.10 -36.10 -13.48
C PHE A 5 43.70 -35.46 -12.14
N SER A 6 44.57 -35.49 -11.13
CA SER A 6 44.29 -34.81 -9.85
C SER A 6 44.18 -33.29 -10.01
N THR A 7 45.02 -32.67 -10.84
CA THR A 7 45.02 -31.22 -11.08
C THR A 7 43.79 -30.78 -11.88
N VAL A 8 43.42 -31.54 -12.93
CA VAL A 8 42.20 -31.30 -13.71
C VAL A 8 40.95 -31.46 -12.84
N PHE A 9 40.89 -32.49 -12.00
CA PHE A 9 39.78 -32.71 -11.07
C PHE A 9 39.66 -31.59 -10.03
N LEU A 10 40.79 -31.13 -9.48
CA LEU A 10 40.81 -29.98 -8.55
C LEU A 10 40.32 -28.70 -9.22
N GLY A 11 40.74 -28.46 -10.47
CA GLY A 11 40.27 -27.32 -11.28
C GLY A 11 38.77 -27.37 -11.56
N LEU A 12 38.23 -28.56 -11.83
CA LEU A 12 36.80 -28.77 -12.08
C LEU A 12 35.96 -28.56 -10.82
N ILE A 13 36.45 -29.02 -9.66
CA ILE A 13 35.84 -28.74 -8.35
C ILE A 13 35.88 -27.23 -8.05
N ALA A 14 37.03 -26.57 -8.25
CA ALA A 14 37.15 -25.14 -8.02
C ALA A 14 36.23 -24.32 -8.93
N ALA A 15 36.09 -24.71 -10.21
CA ALA A 15 35.16 -24.08 -11.14
C ALA A 15 33.69 -24.30 -10.73
N ALA A 16 33.32 -25.51 -10.29
CA ALA A 16 31.97 -25.80 -9.81
C ALA A 16 31.62 -25.01 -8.53
N ILE A 17 32.55 -24.93 -7.57
CA ILE A 17 32.38 -24.13 -6.35
C ILE A 17 32.29 -22.63 -6.70
N GLY A 18 33.15 -22.14 -7.59
CA GLY A 18 33.12 -20.77 -8.08
C GLY A 18 31.78 -20.40 -8.73
N ALA A 19 31.25 -21.28 -9.59
CA ALA A 19 29.94 -21.10 -10.22
C ALA A 19 28.80 -21.04 -9.19
N LEU A 20 28.82 -21.88 -8.14
CA LEU A 20 27.81 -21.87 -7.07
C LEU A 20 27.86 -20.57 -6.25
N PHE A 21 29.05 -20.10 -5.89
CA PHE A 21 29.19 -18.82 -5.18
C PHE A 21 28.76 -17.64 -6.05
N GLN A 22 29.07 -17.69 -7.34
CA GLN A 22 28.64 -16.68 -8.29
C GLN A 22 27.12 -16.66 -8.39
N ASP A 23 26.46 -17.79 -8.66
CA ASP A 23 24.99 -17.87 -8.73
C ASP A 23 24.33 -17.34 -7.45
N ARG A 24 24.81 -17.76 -6.27
CA ARG A 24 24.28 -17.26 -4.98
C ARG A 24 24.46 -15.76 -4.82
N SER A 25 25.61 -15.22 -5.20
CA SER A 25 25.89 -13.78 -5.14
C SER A 25 24.97 -12.98 -6.07
N TRP A 26 24.71 -13.52 -7.27
CA TRP A 26 23.78 -12.93 -8.24
C TRP A 26 22.35 -12.94 -7.73
N ARG A 27 21.88 -14.07 -7.20
CA ARG A 27 20.55 -14.19 -6.60
C ARG A 27 20.35 -13.23 -5.43
N TYR A 28 21.34 -13.11 -4.55
CA TYR A 28 21.28 -12.20 -3.40
C TYR A 28 21.24 -10.73 -3.86
N ARG A 29 22.10 -10.35 -4.82
CA ARG A 29 22.10 -8.98 -5.38
C ARG A 29 20.78 -8.64 -6.05
N ASN A 30 20.26 -9.53 -6.90
CA ASN A 30 18.97 -9.33 -7.56
C ASN A 30 17.83 -9.18 -6.55
N LEU A 31 17.83 -9.99 -5.48
CA LEU A 31 16.81 -9.92 -4.45
C LEU A 31 16.91 -8.63 -3.61
N ALA A 32 18.12 -8.18 -3.29
CA ALA A 32 18.34 -6.90 -2.61
C ALA A 32 17.90 -5.72 -3.49
N GLU A 33 18.24 -5.74 -4.78
CA GLU A 33 17.83 -4.71 -5.73
C GLU A 33 16.30 -4.68 -5.92
N MET A 34 15.66 -5.83 -6.05
CA MET A 34 14.20 -5.91 -6.12
C MET A 34 13.53 -5.36 -4.85
N LYS A 35 14.05 -5.70 -3.66
CA LYS A 35 13.56 -5.15 -2.39
C LYS A 35 13.65 -3.63 -2.36
N GLU A 36 14.77 -3.07 -2.77
CA GLU A 36 14.97 -1.62 -2.76
C GLU A 36 14.03 -0.92 -3.75
N ARG A 37 13.84 -1.49 -4.96
CA ARG A 37 12.89 -1.00 -5.94
C ARG A 37 11.45 -1.04 -5.41
N GLU A 38 11.00 -2.18 -4.90
CA GLU A 38 9.65 -2.32 -4.32
C GLU A 38 9.43 -1.34 -3.16
N ARG A 39 10.44 -1.14 -2.30
CA ARG A 39 10.38 -0.17 -1.20
C ARG A 39 10.29 1.26 -1.69
N SER A 40 11.07 1.63 -2.69
CA SER A 40 11.05 2.96 -3.31
C SER A 40 9.69 3.25 -3.96
N GLU A 41 9.15 2.31 -4.73
CA GLU A 41 7.83 2.42 -5.36
C GLU A 41 6.70 2.51 -4.33
N ALA A 42 6.77 1.72 -3.25
CA ALA A 42 5.80 1.78 -2.15
C ALA A 42 5.84 3.14 -1.43
N ARG A 43 7.03 3.67 -1.14
CA ARG A 43 7.19 5.01 -0.55
C ARG A 43 6.61 6.11 -1.44
N GLN A 44 6.93 6.08 -2.73
CA GLN A 44 6.38 7.04 -3.69
C GLN A 44 4.86 6.93 -3.80
N THR A 45 4.31 5.72 -3.64
CA THR A 45 2.85 5.50 -3.60
C THR A 45 2.24 6.16 -2.38
N VAL A 46 2.83 5.98 -1.19
CA VAL A 46 2.34 6.58 0.05
C VAL A 46 2.42 8.11 0.00
N GLU A 47 3.53 8.67 -0.48
CA GLU A 47 3.72 10.12 -0.63
C GLU A 47 2.64 10.74 -1.54
N ARG A 48 2.46 10.17 -2.74
CA ARG A 48 1.43 10.64 -3.67
C ARG A 48 0.01 10.51 -3.12
N LEU A 49 -0.26 9.44 -2.37
CA LEU A 49 -1.56 9.23 -1.75
C LEU A 49 -1.79 10.23 -0.62
N SER A 50 -0.77 10.51 0.20
CA SER A 50 -0.81 11.53 1.25
C SER A 50 -1.16 12.88 0.67
N ASP A 51 -0.42 13.33 -0.35
CA ASP A 51 -0.66 14.63 -1.00
C ASP A 51 -2.08 14.75 -1.55
N ALA A 52 -2.57 13.68 -2.21
CA ALA A 52 -3.91 13.66 -2.78
C ALA A 52 -4.99 13.70 -1.69
N LEU A 53 -4.81 12.96 -0.59
CA LEU A 53 -5.74 12.95 0.54
C LEU A 53 -5.72 14.28 1.30
N ASP A 54 -4.56 14.88 1.52
CA ASP A 54 -4.42 16.16 2.21
C ASP A 54 -5.11 17.28 1.43
N ARG A 55 -4.91 17.34 0.10
CA ARG A 55 -5.63 18.27 -0.78
C ARG A 55 -7.14 18.06 -0.70
N ARG A 56 -7.59 16.80 -0.77
CA ARG A 56 -9.01 16.44 -0.74
C ARG A 56 -9.67 16.82 0.59
N ILE A 57 -9.02 16.52 1.72
CA ILE A 57 -9.50 16.84 3.08
C ILE A 57 -9.50 18.35 3.30
N THR A 58 -8.44 19.05 2.91
CA THR A 58 -8.34 20.50 3.06
C THR A 58 -9.47 21.21 2.30
N ALA A 59 -9.69 20.82 1.04
CA ALA A 59 -10.80 21.35 0.25
C ALA A 59 -12.17 20.99 0.84
N GLN A 60 -12.35 19.77 1.35
CA GLN A 60 -13.59 19.35 2.03
C GLN A 60 -13.84 20.18 3.29
N ARG A 61 -12.81 20.44 4.09
CA ARG A 61 -12.92 21.19 5.34
C ARG A 61 -13.31 22.65 5.06
N ALA A 62 -12.60 23.30 4.14
CA ALA A 62 -12.92 24.67 3.73
C ALA A 62 -14.37 24.77 3.20
N TYR A 63 -14.78 23.83 2.34
CA TYR A 63 -16.15 23.75 1.84
C TYR A 63 -17.17 23.58 2.98
N THR A 64 -16.90 22.65 3.90
CA THR A 64 -17.82 22.32 4.99
C THR A 64 -17.99 23.47 5.97
N GLU A 65 -16.89 24.14 6.35
CA GLU A 65 -16.92 25.32 7.22
C GLU A 65 -17.80 26.42 6.61
N LYS A 66 -17.66 26.66 5.31
CA LYS A 66 -18.45 27.67 4.57
C LYS A 66 -19.93 27.31 4.45
N VAL A 67 -20.23 26.02 4.24
CA VAL A 67 -21.61 25.51 4.23
C VAL A 67 -22.26 25.67 5.61
N ILE A 68 -21.55 25.33 6.68
CA ILE A 68 -22.09 25.42 8.05
C ILE A 68 -22.39 26.87 8.44
N ARG A 69 -21.52 27.81 8.05
CA ARG A 69 -21.69 29.24 8.30
C ARG A 69 -22.71 29.93 7.39
N ASP A 70 -23.24 29.23 6.38
CA ASP A 70 -24.10 29.80 5.34
C ASP A 70 -23.42 30.97 4.57
N GLU A 71 -22.09 30.93 4.49
CA GLU A 71 -21.24 31.95 3.84
C GLU A 71 -20.71 31.48 2.48
N ILE A 72 -21.20 30.35 1.97
CA ILE A 72 -20.60 29.70 0.83
C ILE A 72 -20.91 30.41 -0.49
N SER A 73 -19.86 30.74 -1.24
CA SER A 73 -19.99 31.31 -2.59
C SER A 73 -19.89 30.26 -3.69
N GLU A 74 -20.40 30.56 -4.89
CA GLU A 74 -20.22 29.69 -6.07
C GLU A 74 -18.75 29.49 -6.44
N ALA A 75 -17.88 30.48 -6.16
CA ALA A 75 -16.45 30.35 -6.37
C ALA A 75 -15.84 29.27 -5.45
N GLU A 76 -16.22 29.22 -4.19
CA GLU A 76 -15.77 28.19 -3.24
C GLU A 76 -16.30 26.80 -3.62
N VAL A 77 -17.54 26.72 -4.12
CA VAL A 77 -18.10 25.49 -4.67
C VAL A 77 -17.28 24.99 -5.87
N ALA A 78 -16.86 25.89 -6.75
CA ALA A 78 -16.02 25.54 -7.90
C ALA A 78 -14.65 25.02 -7.48
N ILE A 79 -14.00 25.64 -6.49
CA ILE A 79 -12.72 25.16 -5.92
C ILE A 79 -12.89 23.75 -5.35
N TYR A 80 -13.94 23.54 -4.58
CA TYR A 80 -14.27 22.24 -4.01
C TYR A 80 -14.50 21.15 -5.08
N ARG A 81 -15.26 21.48 -6.12
CA ARG A 81 -15.54 20.58 -7.24
C ARG A 81 -14.28 20.23 -8.01
N LEU A 82 -13.40 21.20 -8.24
CA LEU A 82 -12.12 20.97 -8.90
C LEU A 82 -11.27 19.97 -8.11
N ALA A 83 -11.08 20.21 -6.81
CA ALA A 83 -10.31 19.30 -5.94
C ALA A 83 -10.92 17.88 -5.89
N THR A 84 -12.25 17.78 -5.88
CA THR A 84 -12.94 16.48 -5.93
C THR A 84 -12.78 15.79 -7.29
N SER A 85 -12.81 16.55 -8.38
CA SER A 85 -12.58 16.02 -9.73
C SER A 85 -11.14 15.53 -9.90
N GLU A 86 -10.15 16.26 -9.40
CA GLU A 86 -8.75 15.85 -9.41
C GLU A 86 -8.55 14.55 -8.60
N TRP A 87 -9.16 14.47 -7.42
CA TRP A 87 -9.18 13.25 -6.61
C TRP A 87 -9.74 12.06 -7.39
N MET A 88 -10.91 12.24 -8.01
CA MET A 88 -11.56 11.16 -8.77
C MET A 88 -10.79 10.78 -10.03
N GLY A 89 -10.13 11.75 -10.68
CA GLY A 89 -9.25 11.49 -11.84
C GLY A 89 -8.05 10.59 -11.50
N GLY A 90 -7.54 10.68 -10.26
CA GLY A 90 -6.47 9.82 -9.76
C GLY A 90 -6.93 8.52 -9.10
N TYR A 91 -8.23 8.35 -8.83
CA TYR A 91 -8.76 7.32 -7.92
C TYR A 91 -8.37 5.89 -8.33
N SER A 92 -8.67 5.48 -9.57
CA SER A 92 -8.36 4.13 -10.05
C SER A 92 -6.86 3.84 -10.09
N SER A 93 -6.04 4.84 -10.42
CA SER A 93 -4.58 4.73 -10.41
C SER A 93 -4.05 4.54 -8.99
N ASN A 94 -4.57 5.30 -8.03
CA ASN A 94 -4.23 5.16 -6.62
C ASN A 94 -4.63 3.79 -6.07
N LEU A 95 -5.84 3.30 -6.38
CA LEU A 95 -6.27 1.95 -5.98
C LEU A 95 -5.38 0.87 -6.57
N SER A 96 -5.03 0.96 -7.85
CA SER A 96 -4.13 0.01 -8.51
C SER A 96 -2.75 -0.02 -7.85
N ARG A 97 -2.20 1.14 -7.49
CA ARG A 97 -0.91 1.24 -6.78
C ARG A 97 -0.99 0.67 -5.37
N ILE A 98 -2.07 0.98 -4.63
CA ILE A 98 -2.30 0.39 -3.30
C ILE A 98 -2.39 -1.13 -3.43
N HIS A 99 -3.14 -1.63 -4.41
CA HIS A 99 -3.27 -3.07 -4.66
C HIS A 99 -1.92 -3.71 -4.96
N HIS A 100 -1.12 -3.11 -5.84
CA HIS A 100 0.16 -3.67 -6.25
C HIS A 100 1.17 -3.73 -5.09
N SER A 101 1.29 -2.63 -4.35
CA SER A 101 2.30 -2.50 -3.30
C SER A 101 1.87 -3.17 -1.99
N PHE A 102 0.58 -3.14 -1.67
CA PHE A 102 0.05 -3.47 -0.34
C PHE A 102 -1.04 -4.56 -0.36
N GLY A 103 -1.53 -4.96 -1.53
CA GLY A 103 -2.51 -6.03 -1.69
C GLY A 103 -3.96 -5.60 -1.46
N TYR A 104 -4.87 -6.55 -1.75
CA TYR A 104 -6.32 -6.34 -1.75
C TYR A 104 -6.91 -5.85 -0.41
N ARG A 105 -6.39 -6.33 0.73
CA ARG A 105 -6.89 -5.89 2.04
C ARG A 105 -6.66 -4.40 2.28
N ALA A 106 -5.55 -3.83 1.79
CA ALA A 106 -5.27 -2.41 1.90
C ALA A 106 -6.24 -1.57 1.06
N VAL A 107 -6.58 -2.05 -0.14
CA VAL A 107 -7.61 -1.46 -1.00
C VAL A 107 -8.96 -1.43 -0.30
N LEU A 108 -9.43 -2.57 0.19
CA LEU A 108 -10.72 -2.63 0.89
C LEU A 108 -10.79 -1.73 2.13
N ASN A 109 -9.69 -1.66 2.89
CA ASN A 109 -9.61 -0.78 4.05
C ASN A 109 -9.71 0.69 3.60
N PHE A 110 -8.96 1.08 2.57
CA PHE A 110 -9.01 2.41 2.00
C PHE A 110 -10.41 2.79 1.51
N GLU A 111 -11.07 1.91 0.74
CA GLU A 111 -12.42 2.18 0.22
C GLU A 111 -13.43 2.38 1.37
N LYS A 112 -13.50 1.41 2.28
CA LYS A 112 -14.49 1.41 3.36
C LYS A 112 -14.26 2.49 4.41
N ASN A 113 -13.01 2.74 4.78
CA ASN A 113 -12.69 3.60 5.92
C ASN A 113 -12.31 5.03 5.52
N ILE A 114 -11.93 5.28 4.26
CA ILE A 114 -11.53 6.61 3.81
C ILE A 114 -12.50 7.12 2.75
N GLN A 115 -12.60 6.43 1.62
CA GLN A 115 -13.39 6.93 0.48
C GLN A 115 -14.87 7.05 0.84
N ASP A 116 -15.48 6.00 1.40
CA ASP A 116 -16.91 6.00 1.75
C ASP A 116 -17.24 7.09 2.78
N ARG A 117 -16.34 7.30 3.76
CA ARG A 117 -16.50 8.37 4.76
C ARG A 117 -16.43 9.76 4.12
N LEU A 118 -15.40 10.02 3.32
CA LEU A 118 -15.27 11.31 2.65
C LEU A 118 -16.45 11.57 1.70
N GLN A 119 -16.95 10.55 1.01
CA GLN A 119 -18.11 10.64 0.14
C GLN A 119 -19.39 10.94 0.93
N ARG A 120 -19.64 10.25 2.05
CA ARG A 120 -20.79 10.51 2.93
C ARG A 120 -20.78 11.94 3.44
N LEU A 121 -19.66 12.43 3.97
CA LEU A 121 -19.53 13.80 4.47
C LEU A 121 -19.73 14.85 3.37
N SER A 122 -19.23 14.55 2.16
CA SER A 122 -19.48 15.40 0.98
C SER A 122 -20.96 15.49 0.63
N ALA A 123 -21.65 14.35 0.64
CA ALA A 123 -23.07 14.27 0.33
C ALA A 123 -23.89 15.05 1.36
N VAL A 124 -23.62 14.86 2.66
CA VAL A 124 -24.32 15.55 3.74
C VAL A 124 -24.11 17.07 3.67
N ALA A 125 -22.87 17.53 3.46
CA ALA A 125 -22.60 18.96 3.28
C ALA A 125 -23.33 19.53 2.04
N ALA A 126 -23.33 18.80 0.93
CA ALA A 126 -24.05 19.23 -0.27
C ALA A 126 -25.57 19.27 -0.08
N LEU A 127 -26.15 18.31 0.66
CA LEU A 127 -27.57 18.30 1.01
C LEU A 127 -27.93 19.47 1.92
N GLY A 128 -27.11 19.73 2.94
CA GLY A 128 -27.30 20.84 3.86
C GLY A 128 -27.26 22.19 3.16
N ARG A 129 -26.34 22.37 2.19
CA ARG A 129 -26.32 23.55 1.32
C ARG A 129 -27.58 23.66 0.45
N ARG A 130 -28.00 22.55 -0.19
CA ARG A 130 -29.07 22.59 -1.20
C ARG A 130 -30.45 22.81 -0.58
N TYR A 131 -30.71 22.19 0.56
CA TYR A 131 -32.04 22.14 1.16
C TYR A 131 -32.13 22.92 2.47
N GLY A 132 -31.00 23.27 3.09
CA GLY A 132 -30.94 23.82 4.43
C GLY A 132 -31.11 22.74 5.50
N LYS A 133 -30.44 22.94 6.64
CA LYS A 133 -30.41 22.00 7.78
C LYS A 133 -31.80 21.51 8.24
N ARG A 134 -32.81 22.39 8.22
CA ARG A 134 -34.17 22.09 8.70
C ARG A 134 -34.91 21.08 7.82
N ASN A 135 -34.56 20.99 6.55
CA ASN A 135 -35.22 20.11 5.57
C ASN A 135 -34.48 18.79 5.38
N LEU A 136 -33.41 18.54 6.14
CA LEU A 136 -32.70 17.27 6.15
C LEU A 136 -33.50 16.21 6.93
N SER A 137 -33.31 14.95 6.56
CA SER A 137 -33.76 13.79 7.33
C SER A 137 -33.13 13.82 8.74
N SER A 138 -33.71 13.10 9.70
CA SER A 138 -33.16 13.07 11.06
C SER A 138 -31.70 12.59 11.09
N GLU A 139 -31.38 11.56 10.30
CA GLU A 139 -30.03 11.01 10.16
C GLU A 139 -29.06 12.00 9.50
N ASP A 140 -29.43 12.58 8.35
CA ASP A 140 -28.57 13.54 7.65
C ASP A 140 -28.38 14.83 8.45
N ARG A 141 -29.36 15.19 9.28
CA ARG A 141 -29.27 16.35 10.18
C ARG A 141 -28.27 16.11 11.29
N GLU A 142 -28.28 14.93 11.90
CA GLU A 142 -27.28 14.54 12.91
C GLU A 142 -25.87 14.51 12.29
N ASP A 143 -25.72 13.91 11.11
CA ASP A 143 -24.46 13.92 10.38
C ASP A 143 -24.01 15.35 10.04
N PHE A 144 -24.95 16.24 9.66
CA PHE A 144 -24.68 17.63 9.33
C PHE A 144 -24.20 18.42 10.55
N GLU A 145 -24.85 18.24 11.71
CA GLU A 145 -24.45 18.86 12.97
C GLU A 145 -23.06 18.42 13.43
N ASN A 146 -22.70 17.17 13.13
CA ASN A 146 -21.42 16.58 13.49
C ASN A 146 -20.39 16.64 12.35
N LEU A 147 -20.61 17.40 11.28
CA LEU A 147 -19.76 17.41 10.08
C LEU A 147 -18.28 17.68 10.38
N GLU A 148 -17.97 18.68 11.21
CA GLU A 148 -16.58 19.03 11.59
C GLU A 148 -15.91 17.91 12.41
N ALA A 149 -16.64 17.34 13.37
CA ALA A 149 -16.16 16.23 14.18
C ALA A 149 -15.90 14.99 13.30
N ASN A 150 -16.85 14.66 12.42
CA ASN A 150 -16.74 13.55 11.50
C ASN A 150 -15.62 13.73 10.47
N LEU A 151 -15.37 14.96 10.01
CA LEU A 151 -14.20 15.30 9.18
C LEU A 151 -12.88 15.09 9.92
N SER A 152 -12.84 15.43 11.20
CA SER A 152 -11.67 15.20 12.05
C SER A 152 -11.40 13.71 12.25
N LEU A 153 -12.46 12.92 12.43
CA LEU A 153 -12.38 11.45 12.48
C LEU A 153 -11.92 10.87 11.13
N ALA A 154 -12.40 11.39 10.01
CA ALA A 154 -11.95 10.98 8.68
C ALA A 154 -10.46 11.31 8.46
N GLN A 155 -10.00 12.49 8.89
CA GLN A 155 -8.58 12.85 8.86
C GLN A 155 -7.76 11.89 9.72
N HIS A 156 -8.23 11.56 10.93
CA HIS A 156 -7.54 10.60 11.78
C HIS A 156 -7.46 9.20 11.12
N ALA A 157 -8.54 8.74 10.49
CA ALA A 157 -8.56 7.49 9.75
C ALA A 157 -7.56 7.49 8.58
N VAL A 158 -7.43 8.60 7.86
CA VAL A 158 -6.40 8.78 6.82
C VAL A 158 -5.00 8.68 7.41
N THR A 159 -4.69 9.41 8.48
CA THR A 159 -3.37 9.35 9.13
C THR A 159 -3.06 7.93 9.62
N GLY A 160 -4.05 7.25 10.22
CA GLY A 160 -3.91 5.88 10.68
C GLY A 160 -3.63 4.90 9.53
N PHE A 161 -4.34 5.06 8.41
CA PHE A 161 -4.10 4.27 7.21
C PHE A 161 -2.70 4.51 6.63
N LEU A 162 -2.28 5.77 6.44
CA LEU A 162 -0.95 6.10 5.92
C LEU A 162 0.16 5.58 6.84
N ARG A 163 0.00 5.71 8.16
CA ARG A 163 0.91 5.08 9.12
C ARG A 163 0.98 3.57 8.92
N SER A 164 -0.17 2.89 8.80
CA SER A 164 -0.19 1.44 8.59
C SER A 164 0.52 1.01 7.29
N LEU A 165 0.49 1.84 6.24
CA LEU A 165 1.26 1.57 5.02
C LEU A 165 2.75 1.76 5.26
N ASN A 166 3.16 2.81 5.96
CA ASN A 166 4.56 3.05 6.32
C ASN A 166 5.13 1.94 7.20
N ASP A 167 4.38 1.49 8.21
CA ASP A 167 4.77 0.37 9.08
C ASP A 167 5.01 -0.91 8.26
N ARG A 168 4.21 -1.14 7.21
CA ARG A 168 4.40 -2.28 6.28
C ARG A 168 5.61 -2.11 5.37
N ILE A 169 5.92 -0.89 4.93
CA ILE A 169 7.16 -0.58 4.19
C ILE A 169 8.38 -0.86 5.08
N GLU A 170 8.34 -0.47 6.35
CA GLU A 170 9.41 -0.70 7.31
C GLU A 170 9.57 -2.18 7.66
N GLY A 171 8.46 -2.89 7.84
CA GLY A 171 8.43 -4.34 8.08
C GLY A 171 8.71 -5.21 6.85
N ALA A 172 8.95 -4.62 5.67
CA ALA A 172 9.11 -5.31 4.39
C ALA A 172 7.93 -6.23 4.00
N ASP A 173 6.71 -5.90 4.45
CA ASP A 173 5.45 -6.57 4.07
C ASP A 173 4.81 -5.89 2.85
N ILE A 174 5.58 -5.82 1.76
CA ILE A 174 5.21 -5.14 0.52
C ILE A 174 5.47 -6.05 -0.70
N GLY A 175 4.75 -5.78 -1.79
CA GLY A 175 5.00 -6.36 -3.12
C GLY A 175 5.10 -7.88 -3.17
N ARG A 176 6.03 -8.38 -4.00
CA ARG A 176 6.31 -9.82 -4.14
C ARG A 176 7.22 -10.35 -3.04
N THR A 177 7.98 -9.47 -2.37
CA THR A 177 8.88 -9.86 -1.28
C THR A 177 8.16 -10.43 -0.06
N ARG A 178 6.88 -10.06 0.16
CA ARG A 178 5.96 -10.76 1.07
C ARG A 178 5.92 -12.28 0.84
N ASN A 179 5.92 -12.73 -0.42
CA ASN A 179 5.86 -14.16 -0.76
C ASN A 179 7.21 -14.88 -0.60
N ILE A 180 8.33 -14.14 -0.56
CA ILE A 180 9.68 -14.71 -0.47
C ILE A 180 10.11 -14.92 0.99
N ASN A 181 9.52 -14.15 1.92
CA ASN A 181 9.79 -14.19 3.36
C ASN A 181 8.70 -14.86 4.21
N ASN A 182 7.80 -15.65 3.62
CA ASN A 182 6.76 -16.42 4.33
C ASN A 182 7.29 -17.69 5.03
N LEU A 183 8.39 -17.60 5.78
CA LEU A 183 8.74 -18.63 6.75
C LEU A 183 8.26 -18.18 8.11
N ASN A 184 7.07 -18.63 8.48
CA ASN A 184 6.57 -18.46 9.83
C ASN A 184 7.40 -19.36 10.76
N SER A 185 7.79 -18.89 11.95
CA SER A 185 8.64 -19.67 12.87
C SER A 185 7.99 -20.99 13.29
N ASP A 186 6.66 -21.04 13.27
CA ASP A 186 5.86 -22.21 13.63
C ASP A 186 5.86 -23.28 12.51
N ASP A 187 6.06 -22.89 11.24
CA ASP A 187 6.17 -23.81 10.10
C ASP A 187 7.56 -24.43 9.95
N LEU A 188 8.58 -23.92 10.65
CA LEU A 188 9.95 -24.48 10.60
C LEU A 188 10.01 -25.94 11.09
N SER A 189 9.08 -26.34 11.95
CA SER A 189 8.98 -27.71 12.46
C SER A 189 8.44 -28.71 11.43
N LEU A 190 7.71 -28.22 10.42
CA LEU A 190 7.08 -29.02 9.36
C LEU A 190 7.89 -29.03 8.05
N ILE A 191 8.94 -28.19 7.97
CA ILE A 191 9.78 -28.11 6.78
C ILE A 191 10.91 -29.15 6.85
N SER A 192 10.95 -30.04 5.87
CA SER A 192 12.00 -31.06 5.75
C SER A 192 13.41 -30.46 5.80
N ARG A 193 14.31 -31.06 6.58
CA ARG A 193 15.75 -30.71 6.61
C ARG A 193 16.39 -30.77 5.22
N SER A 194 15.91 -31.64 4.33
CA SER A 194 16.40 -31.72 2.94
C SER A 194 15.99 -30.50 2.10
N TYR A 195 14.83 -29.90 2.38
CA TYR A 195 14.41 -28.64 1.74
C TYR A 195 15.26 -27.47 2.21
N LEU A 196 15.55 -27.37 3.52
CA LEU A 196 16.45 -26.34 4.05
C LEU A 196 17.87 -26.47 3.49
N ILE A 197 18.40 -27.70 3.40
CA ILE A 197 19.71 -27.98 2.79
C ILE A 197 19.71 -27.64 1.28
N ARG A 198 18.68 -28.04 0.52
CA ARG A 198 18.56 -27.69 -0.91
C ARG A 198 18.46 -26.19 -1.13
N ARG A 199 17.72 -25.48 -0.26
CA ARG A 199 17.64 -24.01 -0.26
C ARG A 199 18.98 -23.37 0.12
N LEU A 200 19.73 -23.96 1.06
CA LEU A 200 21.08 -23.51 1.45
C LEU A 200 22.08 -23.65 0.28
N PHE A 201 21.92 -24.69 -0.53
CA PHE A 201 22.72 -24.97 -1.72
C PHE A 201 22.11 -24.40 -3.02
N ALA A 202 21.05 -23.60 -2.94
CA ALA A 202 20.41 -22.94 -4.08
C ALA A 202 19.95 -23.90 -5.21
N VAL A 203 19.74 -25.19 -4.92
CA VAL A 203 19.28 -26.20 -5.89
C VAL A 203 17.76 -26.12 -6.04
N ASP A 204 17.28 -25.03 -6.64
CA ASP A 204 15.87 -24.87 -6.99
C ASP A 204 15.61 -25.49 -8.37
N GLY A 205 15.50 -26.81 -8.42
CA GLY A 205 14.71 -27.44 -9.47
C GLY A 205 13.26 -27.01 -9.28
N LYS A 206 12.66 -26.37 -10.30
CA LYS A 206 11.26 -25.94 -10.36
C LYS A 206 10.35 -26.99 -9.71
N LEU A 207 9.94 -26.77 -8.47
CA LEU A 207 8.89 -27.56 -7.84
C LEU A 207 7.61 -26.74 -7.86
N PHE A 208 6.66 -27.25 -8.64
CA PHE A 208 5.25 -26.90 -8.61
C PHE A 208 4.79 -26.66 -7.18
N LYS A 209 4.04 -25.57 -6.96
CA LYS A 209 3.25 -25.38 -5.75
C LYS A 209 2.33 -26.59 -5.57
N PRO A 210 2.39 -27.35 -4.47
CA PRO A 210 1.19 -28.01 -4.00
C PRO A 210 0.27 -26.94 -3.38
N TYR A 211 -1.02 -27.09 -3.64
CA TYR A 211 -2.09 -26.24 -3.16
C TYR A 211 -2.09 -26.08 -1.65
#